data_AF-A0A0Q7JS87-F1
#
_entry.id   AF-A0A0Q7JS87-F1
#
_cell.length_a   1.000
_cell.length_b   1.000
_cell.length_c   1.000
_cell.angle_alpha   90.00
_cell.angle_beta   90.00
_cell.angle_gamma   90.00
#
_symmetry.space_group_name_H-M   'P 1'
#
loop_
_entity.id
_entity.type
_entity.pdbx_description
1 polymer ?
#
loop_
_entity_poly.entity_id
_entity_poly.type
_entity_poly.pdbx_seq_one_letter_code
_entity_poly.pdbx_strand_id
1 'polypeptide(L)'
;MKCMWCETEEIRESVKDCYWVMPDGRVAIQILDVPAIECSNCGTYVLESTAQQIEETLYWHDVSALGTTFRYEDLLKAPRVKNMFLK
;
A
#
# COMPACT_ATOMS: atom_id res chain seq x y z
N MET A 1 -14.89 -15.04 -5.48
CA MET A 1 -14.65 -13.91 -4.57
C MET A 1 -15.81 -12.93 -4.76
N LYS A 2 -16.30 -12.26 -3.72
CA LYS A 2 -17.40 -11.29 -3.81
C LYS A 2 -16.94 -9.92 -3.35
N CYS A 3 -17.57 -8.86 -3.85
CA CYS A 3 -17.32 -7.51 -3.35
C CYS A 3 -17.61 -7.44 -1.85
N MET A 4 -16.69 -6.84 -1.08
CA MET A 4 -16.82 -6.77 0.38
C MET A 4 -17.95 -5.87 0.88
N TRP A 5 -18.52 -5.02 0.01
CA TRP A 5 -19.58 -4.06 0.40
C TRP A 5 -20.95 -4.38 -0.17
N CYS A 6 -21.03 -4.82 -1.42
CA CYS A 6 -22.32 -5.10 -2.08
C CYS A 6 -22.51 -6.58 -2.46
N GLU A 7 -21.57 -7.46 -2.10
CA GLU A 7 -21.62 -8.91 -2.32
C GLU A 7 -21.74 -9.38 -3.78
N THR A 8 -21.67 -8.47 -4.77
CA THR A 8 -21.65 -8.85 -6.19
C THR A 8 -20.43 -9.70 -6.53
N GLU A 9 -20.58 -10.58 -7.51
CA GLU A 9 -19.50 -11.38 -8.08
C GLU A 9 -18.80 -10.68 -9.25
N GLU A 10 -19.31 -9.53 -9.70
CA GLU A 10 -18.73 -8.69 -10.74
C GLU A 10 -17.54 -7.86 -10.22
N ILE A 11 -16.51 -8.57 -9.78
CA ILE A 11 -15.25 -7.98 -9.34
C ILE A 11 -14.08 -8.53 -10.15
N ARG A 12 -13.03 -7.72 -10.30
CA ARG A 12 -11.77 -8.11 -10.94
C ARG A 12 -10.57 -7.53 -10.21
N GLU A 13 -9.42 -8.20 -10.35
CA GLU A 13 -8.14 -7.64 -9.94
C GLU A 13 -7.81 -6.41 -10.78
N SER A 14 -7.25 -5.41 -10.12
CA SER A 14 -6.87 -4.13 -10.72
C SER A 14 -5.72 -3.52 -9.90
N VAL A 15 -5.35 -2.29 -10.25
CA VAL A 15 -4.38 -1.49 -9.50
C VAL A 15 -4.94 -0.10 -9.22
N LYS A 16 -4.43 0.54 -8.17
CA LYS A 16 -4.82 1.89 -7.80
C LYS A 16 -3.64 2.67 -7.25
N ASP A 17 -3.46 3.90 -7.72
CA ASP A 17 -2.52 4.84 -7.11
C ASP A 17 -3.12 5.37 -5.81
N CYS A 18 -2.36 5.25 -4.72
CA CYS A 18 -2.82 5.58 -3.38
C CYS A 18 -1.85 6.53 -2.68
N TYR A 19 -2.37 7.34 -1.75
CA TYR A 19 -1.55 8.20 -0.90
C TYR A 19 -1.51 7.63 0.51
N TRP A 20 -0.32 7.59 1.10
CA TRP A 20 -0.11 7.18 2.49
C TRP A 20 0.56 8.28 3.29
N VAL A 21 0.11 8.52 4.51
CA VAL A 21 0.82 9.39 5.45
C VAL A 21 1.94 8.58 6.09
N MET A 22 3.16 9.10 6.08
CA MET A 22 4.30 8.45 6.73
C MET A 22 4.02 8.26 8.23
N PRO A 23 4.59 7.24 8.88
CA PRO A 23 4.35 6.97 10.31
C PRO A 23 4.70 8.14 11.24
N ASP A 24 5.59 9.04 10.81
CA ASP A 24 5.96 10.25 11.53
C ASP A 24 4.94 11.41 11.39
N GLY A 25 3.92 11.23 10.54
CA GLY A 25 2.86 12.20 10.27
C GLY A 25 3.29 13.43 9.46
N ARG A 26 4.53 13.52 8.99
CA ARG A 26 5.08 14.76 8.43
C ARG A 26 4.80 14.93 6.96
N VAL A 27 4.83 13.84 6.21
CA VAL A 27 4.68 13.86 4.75
C VAL A 27 3.72 12.76 4.31
N ALA A 28 3.03 13.04 3.21
CA ALA A 28 2.30 12.01 2.46
C ALA A 28 3.13 11.59 1.25
N ILE A 29 3.17 10.29 0.99
CA ILE A 29 3.80 9.67 -0.16
C ILE A 29 2.74 9.12 -1.10
N GLN A 30 3.06 9.02 -2.39
CA GLN A 30 2.22 8.40 -3.40
C GLN A 30 2.81 7.04 -3.77
N ILE A 31 2.02 5.98 -3.60
CA ILE A 31 2.39 4.63 -3.99
C ILE A 31 1.58 4.28 -5.23
N LEU A 32 2.28 4.05 -6.33
CA LEU A 32 1.71 3.72 -7.64
C LEU A 32 1.45 2.21 -7.74
N ASP A 33 0.45 1.85 -8.54
CA ASP A 33 0.13 0.47 -8.88
C ASP A 33 -0.09 -0.46 -7.67
N VAL A 34 -0.77 0.04 -6.63
CA VAL A 34 -1.12 -0.79 -5.45
C VAL A 34 -2.17 -1.83 -5.87
N PRO A 35 -1.99 -3.12 -5.54
CA PRO A 35 -2.99 -4.15 -5.81
C PRO A 35 -4.36 -3.78 -5.25
N ALA A 36 -5.37 -3.86 -6.10
CA ALA A 36 -6.73 -3.45 -5.79
C ALA A 36 -7.75 -4.40 -6.40
N ILE A 37 -8.99 -4.29 -5.94
CA ILE A 37 -10.16 -4.93 -6.51
C ILE A 37 -11.04 -3.83 -7.11
N GLU A 38 -11.45 -4.02 -8.36
CA GLU A 38 -12.44 -3.19 -9.01
C GLU A 38 -13.80 -3.88 -9.01
N CYS A 39 -14.80 -3.22 -8.46
CA CYS A 39 -16.19 -3.65 -8.45
C CYS A 39 -17.02 -2.77 -9.39
N SER A 40 -17.85 -3.38 -10.24
CA SER A 40 -18.72 -2.65 -11.18
C SER A 40 -19.69 -1.69 -10.50
N ASN A 41 -20.06 -1.96 -9.23
CA ASN A 41 -21.02 -1.17 -8.47
C ASN A 41 -20.37 -0.22 -7.44
N CYS A 42 -19.27 -0.63 -6.79
CA CYS A 42 -18.64 0.14 -5.71
C CYS A 42 -17.38 0.92 -6.13
N GLY A 43 -16.82 0.63 -7.29
CA GLY A 43 -15.53 1.17 -7.74
C GLY A 43 -14.32 0.39 -7.21
N THR A 44 -13.15 1.03 -7.29
CA THR A 44 -11.85 0.39 -7.01
C THR A 44 -11.38 0.61 -5.58
N TYR A 45 -11.06 -0.48 -4.89
CA TYR A 45 -10.65 -0.50 -3.49
C TYR A 45 -9.43 -1.38 -3.25
N VAL A 46 -8.64 -1.01 -2.24
CA VAL A 46 -7.49 -1.79 -1.78
C VAL A 46 -7.96 -2.68 -0.63
N LEU A 47 -7.51 -3.93 -0.60
CA LEU A 47 -7.84 -4.86 0.48
C LEU A 47 -7.16 -4.45 1.78
N GLU A 48 -7.82 -4.72 2.91
CA GLU A 48 -7.27 -4.45 4.24
C GLU A 48 -5.91 -5.11 4.46
N SER A 49 -5.72 -6.34 3.97
CA SER A 49 -4.43 -7.04 4.04
C SER A 49 -3.31 -6.32 3.27
N THR A 50 -3.62 -5.72 2.12
CA THR A 50 -2.67 -4.94 1.33
C THR A 50 -2.36 -3.61 2.02
N ALA A 51 -3.38 -2.93 2.57
CA ALA A 51 -3.20 -1.73 3.37
C ALA A 51 -2.29 -1.98 4.58
N GLN A 52 -2.54 -3.05 5.34
CA GLN A 52 -1.73 -3.45 6.48
C GLN A 52 -0.27 -3.74 6.07
N GLN A 53 -0.06 -4.44 4.95
CA GLN A 53 1.29 -4.71 4.46
C GLN A 53 2.05 -3.42 4.11
N ILE A 54 1.37 -2.42 3.54
CA ILE A 54 1.96 -1.09 3.27
C ILE A 54 2.37 -0.43 4.58
N GLU A 55 1.46 -0.35 5.56
CA GLU A 55 1.72 0.27 6.86
C GLU A 55 2.90 -0.36 7.58
N GLU A 56 2.93 -1.69 7.67
CA GLU A 56 4.02 -2.43 8.31
C GLU A 56 5.35 -2.21 7.59
N THR A 57 5.35 -2.18 6.25
CA THR A 57 6.57 -1.94 5.47
C THR A 57 7.09 -0.52 5.68
N LEU A 58 6.21 0.49 5.61
CA LEU A 58 6.59 1.89 5.87
C LEU A 58 7.11 2.11 7.29
N TYR A 59 6.67 1.30 8.26
CA TYR A 59 7.15 1.35 9.63
C TYR A 59 8.52 0.70 9.81
N TRP A 60 8.76 -0.45 9.17
CA TRP A 60 9.95 -1.28 9.42
C TRP A 60 11.07 -1.14 8.38
N HIS A 61 10.81 -0.50 7.24
CA HIS A 61 11.75 -0.43 6.11
C HIS A 61 12.19 1.01 5.84
N ASP A 62 13.45 1.16 5.43
CA ASP A 62 13.99 2.45 4.99
C ASP A 62 13.57 2.69 3.54
N VAL A 63 12.56 3.56 3.39
CA VAL A 63 12.03 4.00 2.09
C VAL A 63 12.55 5.37 1.65
N SER A 64 13.51 5.95 2.39
CA SER A 64 13.99 7.31 2.13
C SER A 64 14.59 7.47 0.71
N ALA A 65 15.21 6.42 0.19
CA ALA A 65 15.79 6.40 -1.15
C ALA A 65 14.74 6.36 -2.29
N LEU A 66 13.47 6.03 -1.98
CA LEU A 66 12.40 5.95 -2.97
C LEU A 66 11.75 7.31 -3.27
N GLY A 67 12.04 8.34 -2.47
CA GLY A 67 11.43 9.66 -2.60
C GLY A 67 9.95 9.66 -2.18
N THR A 68 9.17 10.59 -2.73
CA THR A 68 7.75 10.77 -2.36
C THR A 68 6.76 10.09 -3.30
N THR A 69 7.23 9.53 -4.42
CA THR A 69 6.39 8.82 -5.40
C THR A 69 7.15 7.61 -5.92
N PHE A 70 6.61 6.40 -5.72
CA PHE A 70 7.25 5.14 -6.13
C PHE A 70 6.21 4.03 -6.33
N ARG A 71 6.60 2.90 -6.96
CA ARG A 71 5.67 1.79 -7.21
C ARG A 71 5.56 0.88 -5.99
N TYR A 72 4.43 0.21 -5.84
CA TYR A 72 4.21 -0.78 -4.78
C TYR A 72 5.30 -1.87 -4.73
N GLU A 73 5.78 -2.32 -5.88
CA GLU A 73 6.87 -3.30 -5.95
C GLU A 73 8.19 -2.79 -5.35
N ASP A 74 8.46 -1.49 -5.46
CA ASP A 74 9.69 -0.89 -4.93
C ASP A 74 9.62 -0.82 -3.40
N LEU A 75 8.44 -0.56 -2.85
CA LEU A 75 8.17 -0.62 -1.41
C LEU A 75 8.50 -2.01 -0.85
N LEU A 76 8.03 -3.06 -1.51
CA LEU A 76 8.27 -4.44 -1.06
C LEU A 76 9.74 -4.86 -1.11
N LYS A 77 10.55 -4.19 -1.96
CA LYS A 77 11.99 -4.40 -2.09
C LYS A 77 12.81 -3.50 -1.15
N ALA A 78 12.17 -2.56 -0.46
CA ALA A 78 12.86 -1.63 0.43
C ALA A 78 13.64 -2.40 1.51
N PRO A 79 14.86 -1.97 1.86
CA PRO A 79 15.63 -2.64 2.90
C PRO A 79 14.98 -2.43 4.27
N ARG A 80 14.94 -3.48 5.10
CA ARG A 80 14.58 -3.33 6.51
C ARG A 80 15.52 -2.35 7.21
N VAL A 81 14.97 -1.48 8.04
CA VAL A 81 15.77 -0.60 8.91
C VAL A 81 16.67 -1.48 9.77
N LYS A 82 17.98 -1.39 9.54
CA LYS A 82 18.96 -2.00 10.46
C LYS A 82 19.00 -1.10 11.69
N ASN A 83 18.32 -1.51 12.76
CA ASN A 83 18.46 -0.85 14.06
C ASN A 83 19.92 -0.90 14.52
N MET A 84 20.66 0.20 14.32
CA MET A 84 21.98 0.41 14.93
C MET A 84 21.90 0.63 16.45
N PHE A 85 20.68 0.82 16.98
CA PHE A 85 20.40 1.18 18.37
C PHE A 85 19.89 0.04 19.26
N LEU A 86 19.77 -1.19 18.74
CA LEU A 86 19.58 -2.38 19.57
C LEU A 86 20.96 -3.04 19.78
N LYS A 87 21.71 -2.53 20.76
CA LYS A 87 22.81 -3.27 21.40
C LYS A 87 22.28 -3.95 22.66
#